data_AF-A8AB00-F1
#
_entry.id   AF-A8AB00-F1
#
_cell.length_a   1.000
_cell.length_b   1.000
_cell.length_c   1.000
_cell.angle_alpha   90.00
_cell.angle_beta   90.00
_cell.angle_gamma   90.00
#
_symmetry.space_group_name_H-M   'P 1'
#
loop_
_entity.id
_entity.type
_entity.pdbx_description
1 polymer ?
#
loop_
_entity_poly.entity_id
_entity_poly.type
_entity_poly.pdbx_seq_one_letter_code
_entity_poly.pdbx_strand_id
1 'polypeptide(L)'
;MPFTRKEVEEYLEALERAGRDLRGKIGYIRIERTLVKVNKIITYCTLENSEGKKRLMVKYDGEKLWVEGPRWASLPLKNRILYYLSKR
;
A
#
# COMPACT_ATOMS: atom_id res chain seq x y z
N MET A 1 -4.00 17.09 10.34
CA MET A 1 -2.86 17.91 9.86
C MET A 1 -2.52 17.45 8.44
N PRO A 2 -2.07 18.35 7.54
CA PRO A 2 -1.55 17.95 6.25
C PRO A 2 -0.38 16.99 6.43
N PHE A 3 -0.33 15.93 5.61
CA PHE A 3 0.83 15.05 5.53
C PHE A 3 2.06 15.86 5.11
N THR A 4 3.14 15.72 5.87
CA THR A 4 4.45 16.22 5.46
C THR A 4 5.00 15.39 4.31
N ARG A 5 5.91 15.98 3.53
CA ARG A 5 6.60 15.27 2.44
C ARG A 5 7.28 13.98 2.93
N LYS A 6 7.92 14.04 4.10
CA LYS A 6 8.60 12.91 4.72
C LYS A 6 7.63 11.76 5.04
N GLU A 7 6.47 12.06 5.63
CA GLU A 7 5.48 11.02 5.94
C GLU A 7 4.93 10.33 4.69
N VAL A 8 4.78 11.08 3.59
CA VAL A 8 4.37 10.53 2.29
C VAL A 8 5.45 9.61 1.73
N GLU A 9 6.72 10.04 1.73
CA GLU A 9 7.86 9.24 1.27
C GLU A 9 7.98 7.95 2.08
N GLU A 10 7.97 8.03 3.41
CA GLU A 10 8.03 6.87 4.30
C GLU A 10 6.83 5.91 4.10
N TYR A 11 5.64 6.43 3.77
CA TYR A 11 4.48 5.59 3.43
C TYR A 11 4.68 4.85 2.11
N LEU A 12 5.19 5.54 1.08
CA LEU A 12 5.45 4.93 -0.22
C LEU A 12 6.55 3.86 -0.12
N GLU A 13 7.62 4.13 0.63
CA GLU A 13 8.66 3.14 0.92
C GLU A 13 8.10 1.91 1.62
N ALA A 14 7.23 2.10 2.62
CA ALA A 14 6.56 1.00 3.31
C ALA A 14 5.69 0.16 2.36
N LEU A 15 4.97 0.80 1.44
CA LEU A 15 4.16 0.14 0.41
C LEU A 15 5.02 -0.66 -0.57
N GLU A 16 6.08 -0.07 -1.11
CA GLU A 16 6.97 -0.75 -2.06
C GLU A 16 7.69 -1.94 -1.41
N ARG A 17 8.17 -1.75 -0.19
CA ARG A 17 8.83 -2.81 0.58
C ARG A 17 7.86 -3.94 0.92
N ALA A 18 6.63 -3.62 1.30
CA ALA A 18 5.59 -4.61 1.52
C ALA A 18 5.25 -5.39 0.24
N GLY A 19 5.14 -4.71 -0.90
CA GLY A 19 4.93 -5.36 -2.20
C GLY A 19 6.07 -6.29 -2.60
N ARG A 20 7.32 -5.87 -2.37
CA ARG A 20 8.51 -6.70 -2.65
C ARG A 20 8.54 -7.96 -1.78
N ASP A 21 8.31 -7.82 -0.48
CA ASP A 21 8.29 -8.94 0.47
C ASP A 21 7.19 -9.96 0.17
N LEU A 22 6.02 -9.46 -0.25
CA LEU A 22 4.86 -10.30 -0.51
C LEU A 22 4.82 -10.81 -1.96
N ARG A 23 5.81 -10.50 -2.80
CA ARG A 23 5.82 -10.87 -4.22
C ARG A 23 5.57 -12.35 -4.47
N GLY A 24 6.13 -13.23 -3.63
CA GLY A 24 5.92 -14.68 -3.74
C GLY A 24 4.55 -15.17 -3.24
N LYS A 25 3.82 -14.35 -2.46
CA LYS A 25 2.49 -14.69 -1.90
C LYS A 25 1.34 -14.08 -2.68
N ILE A 26 1.49 -12.83 -3.07
CA ILE A 26 0.41 -12.05 -3.68
C ILE A 26 0.74 -11.61 -5.12
N GLY A 27 1.94 -11.89 -5.64
CA GLY A 27 2.35 -11.44 -6.96
C GLY A 27 2.97 -10.04 -6.97
N TYR A 28 3.25 -9.54 -8.17
CA TYR A 28 3.94 -8.27 -8.36
C TYR A 28 2.98 -7.09 -8.19
N ILE A 29 3.34 -6.13 -7.34
CA ILE A 29 2.60 -4.88 -7.18
C ILE A 29 3.28 -3.79 -8.01
N ARG A 30 2.50 -3.11 -8.84
CA ARG A 30 2.87 -1.90 -9.56
C ARG A 30 2.05 -0.73 -9.03
N ILE A 31 2.72 0.33 -8.58
CA ILE A 31 2.04 1.57 -8.21
C ILE A 31 1.69 2.33 -9.48
N GLU A 32 0.43 2.69 -9.66
CA GLU A 32 -0.08 3.41 -10.83
C GLU A 32 -0.20 4.91 -10.55
N ARG A 33 -0.76 5.26 -9.38
CA ARG A 33 -1.03 6.66 -9.02
C ARG A 33 -1.10 6.81 -7.51
N THR A 34 -0.53 7.90 -7.00
CA THR A 34 -0.70 8.35 -5.61
C THR A 34 -1.37 9.71 -5.58
N LEU A 35 -2.38 9.86 -4.74
CA LEU A 35 -3.08 11.11 -4.45
C LEU A 35 -2.89 11.45 -2.97
N VAL A 36 -2.31 12.60 -2.70
CA VAL A 36 -2.16 13.12 -1.34
C VAL A 36 -3.26 14.16 -1.12
N LYS A 37 -4.13 13.90 -0.15
CA LYS A 37 -5.12 14.86 0.37
C LYS A 37 -4.67 15.35 1.74
N VAL A 38 -5.29 16.43 2.21
CA VAL A 38 -4.98 17.08 3.50
C VAL A 38 -4.95 16.11 4.68
N ASN A 39 -5.68 15.01 4.65
CA ASN A 39 -5.73 14.05 5.77
C ASN A 39 -5.63 12.58 5.33
N LYS A 40 -5.26 12.31 4.07
CA LYS A 40 -5.10 10.93 3.61
C LYS A 40 -4.23 10.82 2.38
N ILE A 41 -3.48 9.74 2.29
CA ILE A 41 -2.79 9.29 1.08
C ILE A 41 -3.63 8.17 0.47
N ILE A 42 -3.85 8.23 -0.85
CA ILE A 42 -4.57 7.20 -1.61
C ILE A 42 -3.65 6.72 -2.73
N THR A 43 -3.32 5.43 -2.75
CA THR A 43 -2.49 4.81 -3.78
C THR A 43 -3.28 3.75 -4.53
N TYR A 44 -3.29 3.88 -5.85
CA TYR A 44 -3.84 2.87 -6.76
C TYR A 44 -2.70 1.99 -7.26
N CYS A 45 -2.86 0.69 -7.12
CA CYS A 45 -1.87 -0.29 -7.56
C CYS A 45 -2.51 -1.34 -8.46
N THR A 46 -1.74 -1.84 -9.41
CA THR A 46 -2.06 -3.08 -10.14
C THR A 46 -1.27 -4.21 -9.51
N LEU A 47 -1.95 -5.31 -9.23
CA LEU A 47 -1.35 -6.56 -8.81
C LEU A 47 -1.37 -7.53 -9.98
N GLU A 48 -0.24 -8.14 -10.28
CA GLU A 48 -0.07 -9.07 -11.40
C GLU A 48 0.50 -10.40 -10.89
N ASN A 49 -0.28 -11.46 -11.09
CA ASN A 49 0.10 -12.83 -10.74
C ASN A 49 -0.31 -13.80 -11.88
N SER A 50 -0.15 -15.10 -11.65
CA SER A 50 -0.55 -16.15 -12.61
C SER A 50 -2.06 -16.20 -12.89
N GLU A 51 -2.89 -15.63 -12.00
CA GLU A 51 -4.35 -15.53 -12.18
C GLU A 51 -4.76 -14.23 -12.92
N GLY A 52 -3.78 -13.43 -13.34
CA GLY A 52 -3.97 -12.22 -14.11
C GLY A 52 -3.76 -10.93 -13.31
N LYS A 53 -4.39 -9.84 -13.79
CA LYS A 53 -4.25 -8.51 -13.22
C LYS A 53 -5.44 -8.16 -12.34
N LYS A 54 -5.18 -7.70 -11.12
CA LYS A 54 -6.20 -7.19 -10.18
C LYS A 54 -5.83 -5.77 -9.76
N ARG A 55 -6.82 -4.97 -9.41
CA ARG A 55 -6.60 -3.61 -8.88
C ARG A 55 -6.66 -3.63 -7.36
N LEU A 56 -5.79 -2.83 -6.76
CA LEU A 56 -5.76 -2.55 -5.34
C LEU A 56 -5.85 -1.04 -5.13
N MET A 57 -6.57 -0.64 -4.09
CA MET A 57 -6.55 0.75 -3.61
C MET A 57 -6.13 0.74 -2.14
N VAL A 58 -5.03 1.41 -1.85
CA VAL A 58 -4.47 1.57 -0.51
C VAL A 58 -4.77 2.98 -0.02
N LYS A 59 -5.36 3.11 1.17
CA LYS A 59 -5.67 4.39 1.81
C LYS A 59 -4.98 4.44 3.16
N TYR A 60 -4.33 5.55 3.47
CA TYR A 60 -3.67 5.78 4.75
C TYR A 60 -4.01 7.18 5.27
N ASP A 61 -4.45 7.31 6.51
CA ASP A 61 -4.80 8.61 7.12
C ASP A 61 -3.84 9.05 8.25
N GLY A 62 -2.80 8.26 8.52
CA GLY A 62 -1.81 8.52 9.58
C GLY A 62 -1.98 7.58 10.77
N GLU A 63 -3.18 7.04 10.96
CA GLU A 63 -3.49 6.12 12.08
C GLU A 63 -3.96 4.76 11.55
N LYS A 64 -4.70 4.78 10.44
CA LYS A 64 -5.39 3.64 9.88
C LYS A 64 -5.01 3.44 8.43
N LEU A 65 -4.93 2.16 8.07
CA LEU A 65 -4.65 1.69 6.72
C LEU A 65 -5.81 0.83 6.23
N TRP A 66 -6.29 1.14 5.03
CA TRP A 66 -7.28 0.34 4.31
C TRP A 66 -6.70 -0.13 3.00
N VAL A 67 -6.96 -1.38 2.64
CA VAL A 67 -6.60 -1.95 1.35
C VAL A 67 -7.86 -2.58 0.77
N GLU A 68 -8.35 -2.01 -0.33
CA GLU A 68 -9.48 -2.52 -1.07
C GLU A 68 -9.00 -3.35 -2.25
N GLY A 69 -9.55 -4.56 -2.40
CA GLY A 69 -9.18 -5.52 -3.43
C GLY A 69 -9.33 -6.97 -2.96
N PRO A 70 -8.75 -7.94 -3.68
CA PRO A 70 -8.86 -9.36 -3.35
C PRO A 70 -8.39 -9.67 -1.93
N ARG A 71 -9.18 -10.43 -1.17
CA ARG A 71 -8.94 -10.68 0.26
C ARG A 71 -7.61 -11.36 0.56
N TRP A 72 -7.16 -12.22 -0.36
CA TRP A 72 -5.88 -12.91 -0.29
C TRP A 72 -4.68 -11.98 -0.45
N ALA A 73 -4.84 -10.81 -1.09
CA ALA A 73 -3.80 -9.80 -1.25
C ALA A 73 -3.92 -8.68 -0.21
N SER A 74 -5.15 -8.22 0.06
CA SER A 74 -5.42 -7.02 0.83
C SER A 74 -4.99 -7.14 2.30
N LEU A 75 -5.30 -8.27 2.95
CA LEU A 75 -4.96 -8.47 4.35
C LEU A 75 -3.45 -8.63 4.59
N PRO A 76 -2.71 -9.48 3.82
CA PRO A 76 -1.26 -9.54 3.95
C PRO A 76 -0.57 -8.20 3.67
N LEU A 77 -1.00 -7.50 2.61
CA LEU A 77 -0.44 -6.22 2.23
C LEU A 77 -0.67 -5.17 3.32
N LYS A 78 -1.90 -5.05 3.82
CA LYS A 78 -2.26 -4.15 4.92
C LYS A 78 -1.36 -4.37 6.13
N ASN A 79 -1.26 -5.61 6.60
CA ASN A 79 -0.48 -5.95 7.79
C ASN A 79 1.00 -5.65 7.61
N ARG A 80 1.54 -5.90 6.42
CA ARG A 80 2.96 -5.68 6.13
C ARG A 80 3.32 -4.21 6.03
N ILE A 81 2.45 -3.39 5.44
CA ILE A 81 2.63 -1.93 5.42
C ILE A 81 2.58 -1.38 6.85
N LEU A 82 1.56 -1.74 7.64
CA LEU A 82 1.44 -1.30 9.03
C LEU A 82 2.65 -1.68 9.89
N TYR A 83 3.19 -2.89 9.70
CA TYR A 83 4.43 -3.30 10.36
C TYR A 83 5.59 -2.33 10.06
N TYR A 84 5.78 -1.93 8.80
CA TYR A 84 6.83 -0.98 8.42
C TYR A 84 6.58 0.43 8.95
N LEU A 85 5.32 0.88 8.99
CA LEU A 85 4.95 2.17 9.56
C LEU A 85 5.11 2.22 11.09
N SER A 86 4.94 1.08 11.78
CA SER A 86 5.05 0.99 13.25
C SER A 86 6.50 0.99 13.77
N LYS A 87 7.49 0.79 12.91
CA LYS A 87 8.92 0.79 13.27
C LYS A 87 9.57 2.18 13.20
N ARG A 88 8.75 3.23 13.13
CA ARG A 88 9.17 4.63 13.13
C ARG A 88 9.49 5.13 14.54
#